data_AF-A0A2V6CWI4-F1
#
_entry.id   AF-A0A2V6CWI4-F1
#
_cell.length_a   1.000
_cell.length_b   1.000
_cell.length_c   1.000
_cell.angle_alpha   90.00
_cell.angle_beta   90.00
_cell.angle_gamma   90.00
#
_symmetry.space_group_name_H-M   'P 1'
#
loop_
_entity.id
_entity.type
_entity.pdbx_description
1 polymer ?
#
loop_
_entity_poly.entity_id
_entity_poly.type
_entity_poly.pdbx_seq_one_letter_code
_entity_poly.pdbx_strand_id
1 'polypeptide(L)'
;MKALKYLLVIVALTGALAISAKADLMFLGAVPFGPNNNPDTNQSALEAFLGHPVGALIDDFAKSELSGPVDVTPGEFFVVHYGKGKGGSAKGGSFEFFQVVNGETSVTFPQFNDPYGHGGISSARGFAGEAPDSGATVMLLGGALAGLGLVRHYLKR
;
A
#
# COMPACT_ATOMS: atom_id res chain seq x y z
N MET A 1 41.66 -7.08 5.64
CA MET A 1 40.90 -6.76 6.86
C MET A 1 39.94 -5.57 6.74
N LYS A 2 40.31 -4.43 6.12
CA LYS A 2 39.43 -3.25 6.05
C LYS A 2 38.17 -3.47 5.19
N ALA A 3 38.27 -4.15 4.04
CA ALA A 3 37.15 -4.37 3.12
C ALA A 3 36.01 -5.25 3.70
N LEU A 4 36.36 -6.29 4.48
CA LEU A 4 35.40 -7.20 5.10
C LEU A 4 34.52 -6.50 6.15
N LYS A 5 35.08 -5.51 6.86
CA LYS A 5 34.34 -4.69 7.84
C LYS A 5 33.29 -3.82 7.16
N TYR A 6 33.61 -3.22 6.01
CA TYR A 6 32.63 -2.42 5.26
C TYR A 6 31.51 -3.27 4.67
N LEU A 7 31.81 -4.50 4.24
CA LEU A 7 30.82 -5.41 3.68
C LEU A 7 29.82 -5.87 4.75
N LEU A 8 30.30 -6.13 5.97
CA LEU A 8 29.44 -6.42 7.13
C LEU A 8 28.57 -5.23 7.55
N VAL A 9 29.12 -4.00 7.51
CA VAL A 9 28.34 -2.79 7.83
C VAL A 9 27.28 -2.52 6.77
N ILE A 10 27.59 -2.71 5.49
CA ILE A 10 26.61 -2.58 4.41
C ILE A 10 25.50 -3.60 4.60
N VAL A 11 25.82 -4.88 4.80
CA VAL A 11 24.82 -5.95 5.03
C VAL A 11 24.00 -5.70 6.29
N ALA A 12 24.59 -5.17 7.37
CA ALA A 12 23.86 -4.81 8.57
C ALA A 12 22.91 -3.62 8.35
N LEU A 13 23.32 -2.62 7.54
CA LEU A 13 22.47 -1.49 7.19
C LEU A 13 21.35 -1.87 6.22
N THR A 14 21.60 -2.70 5.20
CA THR A 14 20.53 -3.22 4.33
C THR A 14 19.60 -4.17 5.08
N GLY A 15 20.14 -5.01 5.96
CA GLY A 15 19.35 -5.89 6.82
C GLY A 15 18.45 -5.10 7.77
N ALA A 16 18.99 -4.08 8.45
CA ALA A 16 18.21 -3.25 9.38
C ALA A 16 17.14 -2.40 8.68
N LEU A 17 17.38 -1.93 7.45
CA LEU A 17 16.35 -1.26 6.65
C LEU A 17 15.23 -2.21 6.20
N ALA A 18 15.53 -3.49 5.97
CA ALA A 18 14.55 -4.47 5.51
C ALA A 18 13.60 -4.98 6.61
N ILE A 19 13.95 -4.85 7.90
CA ILE A 19 13.22 -5.52 9.00
C ILE A 19 12.05 -4.68 9.58
N SER A 20 11.91 -3.39 9.22
CA SER A 20 10.91 -2.51 9.87
C SER A 20 9.57 -2.33 9.11
N ALA A 21 9.26 -3.16 8.14
CA ALA A 21 8.18 -2.92 7.18
C ALA A 21 6.96 -3.84 7.35
N LYS A 22 6.52 -4.13 8.58
CA LYS A 22 5.30 -4.92 8.81
C LYS A 22 4.05 -4.04 8.94
N ALA A 23 3.70 -3.38 7.85
CA ALA A 23 2.37 -2.85 7.63
C ALA A 23 1.97 -3.25 6.22
N ASP A 24 1.19 -4.32 6.10
CA ASP A 24 0.90 -4.95 4.80
C ASP A 24 -0.10 -4.11 3.99
N LEU A 25 -0.97 -3.38 4.71
CA LEU A 25 -1.89 -2.37 4.19
C LEU A 25 -1.86 -1.14 5.11
N MET A 26 -1.69 0.04 4.52
CA MET A 26 -1.81 1.30 5.24
C MET A 26 -3.23 1.84 5.11
N PHE A 27 -3.95 1.97 6.23
CA PHE A 27 -5.22 2.67 6.25
C PHE A 27 -5.01 4.18 6.04
N LEU A 28 -5.69 4.75 5.05
CA LEU A 28 -5.59 6.17 4.72
C LEU A 28 -6.74 6.98 5.30
N GLY A 29 -7.94 6.40 5.30
CA GLY A 29 -9.16 7.06 5.77
C GLY A 29 -10.43 6.39 5.27
N ALA A 30 -11.57 6.98 5.63
CA ALA A 30 -12.88 6.47 5.26
C ALA A 30 -13.86 7.60 4.95
N VAL A 31 -14.81 7.33 4.06
CA VAL A 31 -15.93 8.22 3.73
C VAL A 31 -17.25 7.46 3.81
N PRO A 32 -18.38 8.15 4.02
CA PRO A 32 -19.70 7.53 3.95
C PRO A 32 -19.91 6.81 2.61
N PHE A 33 -20.61 5.69 2.63
CA PHE A 33 -20.95 4.95 1.41
C PHE A 33 -21.66 5.86 0.39
N GLY A 34 -21.19 5.79 -0.85
CA GLY A 34 -21.67 6.58 -1.97
C GLY A 34 -22.99 6.06 -2.57
N PRO A 35 -23.34 6.51 -3.79
CA PRO A 35 -24.60 6.15 -4.43
C PRO A 35 -24.69 4.66 -4.83
N ASN A 36 -23.56 4.00 -5.13
CA ASN A 36 -23.48 2.60 -5.49
C ASN A 36 -22.06 2.06 -5.22
N ASN A 37 -21.89 0.74 -5.31
CA ASN A 37 -20.59 0.07 -5.18
C ASN A 37 -20.14 -0.49 -6.55
N ASN A 38 -19.71 0.38 -7.47
CA ASN A 38 -19.20 0.01 -8.79
C ASN A 38 -17.77 0.57 -9.00
N PRO A 39 -17.01 0.12 -10.01
CA PRO A 39 -15.63 0.59 -10.20
C PRO A 39 -15.53 2.12 -10.31
N ASP A 40 -16.35 2.73 -11.15
CA ASP A 40 -16.29 4.17 -11.45
C ASP A 40 -16.56 5.05 -10.22
N THR A 41 -17.56 4.68 -9.41
CA THR A 41 -17.89 5.39 -8.16
C THR A 41 -16.79 5.21 -7.13
N ASN A 42 -16.24 4.01 -7.01
CA ASN A 42 -15.15 3.74 -6.08
C ASN A 42 -13.89 4.53 -6.47
N GLN A 43 -13.56 4.56 -7.77
CA GLN A 43 -12.45 5.36 -8.30
C GLN A 43 -12.68 6.85 -8.01
N SER A 44 -13.85 7.38 -8.35
CA SER A 44 -14.18 8.79 -8.13
C SER A 44 -14.10 9.16 -6.65
N ALA A 45 -14.54 8.27 -5.75
CA ALA A 45 -14.46 8.49 -4.31
C ALA A 45 -13.02 8.51 -3.80
N LEU A 46 -12.17 7.61 -4.31
CA LEU A 46 -10.75 7.55 -3.99
C LEU A 46 -10.00 8.79 -4.51
N GLU A 47 -10.20 9.17 -5.77
CA GLU A 47 -9.58 10.36 -6.36
C GLU A 47 -10.00 11.64 -5.64
N ALA A 48 -11.28 11.75 -5.26
CA ALA A 48 -11.76 12.87 -4.46
C ALA A 48 -11.15 12.90 -3.06
N PHE A 49 -10.90 11.73 -2.44
CA PHE A 49 -10.25 11.63 -1.14
C PHE A 49 -8.76 11.98 -1.20
N LEU A 50 -8.04 11.48 -2.21
CA LEU A 50 -6.61 11.72 -2.40
C LEU A 50 -6.30 13.12 -2.94
N GLY A 51 -7.24 13.72 -3.68
CA GLY A 51 -7.07 15.02 -4.33
C GLY A 51 -6.28 14.96 -5.64
N HIS A 52 -6.09 13.77 -6.21
CA HIS A 52 -5.39 13.54 -7.48
C HIS A 52 -5.95 12.29 -8.18
N PRO A 53 -5.78 12.16 -9.51
CA PRO A 53 -6.23 10.96 -10.23
C PRO A 53 -5.44 9.71 -9.82
N VAL A 54 -6.05 8.55 -9.99
CA VAL A 54 -5.40 7.23 -9.85
C VAL A 54 -5.39 6.49 -11.19
N GLY A 55 -4.63 5.40 -11.27
CA GLY A 55 -4.58 4.57 -12.47
C GLY A 55 -5.81 3.68 -12.65
N ALA A 56 -5.73 2.79 -13.64
CA ALA A 56 -6.82 1.88 -13.98
C ALA A 56 -7.14 0.92 -12.83
N LEU A 57 -8.37 0.38 -12.84
CA LEU A 57 -8.75 -0.78 -12.03
C LEU A 57 -7.86 -1.97 -12.42
N ILE A 58 -7.22 -2.58 -11.43
CA ILE A 58 -6.38 -3.77 -11.62
C ILE A 58 -7.03 -4.96 -10.93
N ASP A 59 -7.56 -4.77 -9.73
CA ASP A 59 -8.19 -5.83 -8.94
C ASP A 59 -9.67 -5.53 -8.62
N ASP A 60 -10.55 -6.53 -8.73
CA ASP A 60 -11.98 -6.44 -8.38
C ASP A 60 -12.42 -7.67 -7.58
N PHE A 61 -12.21 -7.63 -6.27
CA PHE A 61 -12.49 -8.75 -5.38
C PHE A 61 -13.91 -8.71 -4.85
N ALA A 62 -14.60 -9.82 -5.00
CA ALA A 62 -15.88 -10.08 -4.35
C ALA A 62 -15.69 -10.55 -2.90
N LYS A 63 -16.72 -10.40 -2.06
CA LYS A 63 -16.70 -10.83 -0.65
C LYS A 63 -16.13 -12.24 -0.41
N SER A 64 -16.44 -13.20 -1.28
CA SER A 64 -16.00 -14.60 -1.13
C SER A 64 -14.49 -14.78 -1.17
N GLU A 65 -13.78 -13.84 -1.78
CA GLU A 65 -12.32 -13.89 -1.98
C GLU A 65 -11.57 -13.23 -0.81
N LEU A 66 -12.29 -12.48 0.02
CA LEU A 66 -11.70 -11.59 1.02
C LEU A 66 -11.66 -12.21 2.42
N SER A 67 -11.86 -13.52 2.57
CA SER A 67 -11.78 -14.21 3.87
C SER A 67 -10.34 -14.53 4.31
N GLY A 68 -9.35 -14.25 3.46
CA GLY A 68 -7.94 -14.53 3.71
C GLY A 68 -7.03 -13.62 2.89
N PRO A 69 -5.74 -13.98 2.77
CA PRO A 69 -4.80 -13.24 1.94
C PRO A 69 -5.22 -13.29 0.47
N VAL A 70 -5.10 -12.15 -0.21
CA VAL A 70 -5.28 -12.04 -1.66
C VAL A 70 -4.00 -11.50 -2.29
N ASP A 71 -3.74 -11.88 -3.54
CA ASP A 71 -2.63 -11.36 -4.31
C ASP A 71 -2.93 -9.91 -4.73
N VAL A 72 -1.94 -9.02 -4.64
CA VAL A 72 -2.09 -7.59 -4.96
C VAL A 72 -0.84 -7.03 -5.63
N THR A 73 -0.96 -5.85 -6.22
CA THR A 73 0.18 -5.15 -6.80
C THR A 73 0.80 -4.16 -5.79
N PRO A 74 2.13 -4.11 -5.65
CA PRO A 74 2.79 -3.10 -4.82
C PRO A 74 2.40 -1.66 -5.18
N GLY A 75 2.08 -0.84 -4.17
CA GLY A 75 1.72 0.58 -4.35
C GLY A 75 0.26 0.82 -4.76
N GLU A 76 -0.52 -0.24 -4.99
CA GLU A 76 -1.94 -0.17 -5.32
C GLU A 76 -2.77 0.47 -4.21
N PHE A 77 -3.79 1.24 -4.63
CA PHE A 77 -4.79 1.77 -3.72
C PHE A 77 -6.05 0.92 -3.75
N PHE A 78 -6.57 0.58 -2.57
CA PHE A 78 -7.79 -0.19 -2.42
C PHE A 78 -8.93 0.67 -1.89
N VAL A 79 -10.08 0.53 -2.53
CA VAL A 79 -11.38 0.97 -2.02
C VAL A 79 -12.13 -0.26 -1.51
N VAL A 80 -12.23 -0.37 -0.19
CA VAL A 80 -12.91 -1.46 0.49
C VAL A 80 -14.30 -0.99 0.90
N HIS A 81 -15.32 -1.67 0.42
CA HIS A 81 -16.69 -1.39 0.82
C HIS A 81 -17.10 -2.34 1.94
N TYR A 82 -17.31 -1.76 3.12
CA TYR A 82 -17.85 -2.48 4.26
C TYR A 82 -19.37 -2.34 4.29
N GLY A 83 -20.05 -3.49 4.28
CA GLY A 83 -21.48 -3.53 4.39
C GLY A 83 -21.95 -3.06 5.77
N LYS A 84 -23.20 -2.62 5.85
CA LYS A 84 -23.90 -2.30 7.09
C LYS A 84 -23.87 -3.46 8.11
N GLY A 85 -23.47 -3.15 9.34
CA GLY A 85 -23.56 -4.05 10.49
C GLY A 85 -24.99 -4.41 10.90
N LYS A 86 -25.10 -5.38 11.83
CA LYS A 86 -26.39 -5.79 12.40
C LYS A 86 -27.07 -4.58 13.07
N GLY A 87 -28.14 -4.06 12.46
CA GLY A 87 -28.91 -2.93 12.97
C GLY A 87 -28.79 -1.58 12.22
N GLY A 88 -27.88 -1.42 11.25
CA GLY A 88 -27.81 -0.17 10.45
C GLY A 88 -29.01 0.06 9.50
N SER A 89 -28.93 0.96 8.51
CA SER A 89 -29.99 1.19 7.50
C SER A 89 -29.68 0.50 6.16
N ALA A 90 -30.65 0.38 5.25
CA ALA A 90 -30.47 -0.25 3.93
C ALA A 90 -29.45 0.46 3.01
N LYS A 91 -28.95 1.65 3.42
CA LYS A 91 -27.92 2.44 2.75
C LYS A 91 -26.65 2.64 3.59
N GLY A 92 -26.50 1.92 4.70
CA GLY A 92 -25.37 2.09 5.62
C GLY A 92 -24.10 1.38 5.15
N GLY A 93 -22.95 1.97 5.47
CA GLY A 93 -21.61 1.46 5.15
C GLY A 93 -20.60 2.62 5.02
N SER A 94 -19.35 2.27 4.76
CA SER A 94 -18.28 3.20 4.40
C SER A 94 -17.51 2.68 3.19
N PHE A 95 -16.92 3.61 2.46
CA PHE A 95 -15.75 3.30 1.66
C PHE A 95 -14.52 3.59 2.50
N GLU A 96 -13.69 2.57 2.69
CA GLU A 96 -12.40 2.70 3.34
C GLU A 96 -11.28 2.61 2.31
N PHE A 97 -10.27 3.44 2.50
CA PHE A 97 -9.15 3.57 1.58
C PHE A 97 -7.90 3.00 2.23
N PHE A 98 -7.25 2.10 1.51
CA PHE A 98 -5.99 1.49 1.90
C PHE A 98 -4.95 1.66 0.79
N GLN A 99 -3.68 1.60 1.15
CA GLN A 99 -2.58 1.48 0.18
C GLN A 99 -1.73 0.26 0.50
N VAL A 100 -1.37 -0.50 -0.53
CA VAL A 100 -0.34 -1.53 -0.44
C VAL A 100 1.00 -0.84 -0.34
N VAL A 101 1.66 -0.98 0.80
CA VAL A 101 2.96 -0.37 1.07
C VAL A 101 4.04 -1.44 1.17
N ASN A 102 5.30 -1.04 1.32
CA ASN A 102 6.43 -1.93 1.57
C ASN A 102 6.75 -2.97 0.49
N GLY A 103 6.15 -2.89 -0.69
CA GLY A 103 6.42 -3.84 -1.77
C GLY A 103 5.63 -5.14 -1.64
N GLU A 104 4.61 -5.19 -0.79
CA GLU A 104 3.81 -6.39 -0.57
C GLU A 104 3.07 -6.83 -1.84
N THR A 105 3.01 -8.15 -2.03
CA THR A 105 2.29 -8.79 -3.13
C THR A 105 1.14 -9.65 -2.64
N SER A 106 0.93 -9.73 -1.32
CA SER A 106 -0.19 -10.43 -0.73
C SER A 106 -0.62 -9.74 0.57
N VAL A 107 -1.91 -9.46 0.70
CA VAL A 107 -2.44 -8.70 1.85
C VAL A 107 -3.72 -9.33 2.37
N THR A 108 -3.98 -9.13 3.67
CA THR A 108 -5.26 -9.50 4.29
C THR A 108 -6.01 -8.25 4.71
N PHE A 109 -7.21 -8.05 4.16
CA PHE A 109 -8.04 -6.90 4.54
C PHE A 109 -8.58 -7.03 5.96
N PRO A 110 -8.64 -5.94 6.75
CA PRO A 110 -9.24 -5.96 8.08
C PRO A 110 -10.69 -6.41 8.04
N GLN A 111 -11.01 -7.52 8.72
CA GLN A 111 -12.36 -8.10 8.68
C GLN A 111 -13.33 -7.48 9.69
N PHE A 112 -12.82 -6.97 10.81
CA PHE A 112 -13.60 -6.45 11.94
C PHE A 112 -12.80 -5.36 12.67
N ASN A 113 -13.52 -4.38 13.24
CA ASN A 113 -13.07 -3.17 13.97
C ASN A 113 -12.91 -1.90 13.11
N ASP A 114 -13.98 -1.12 13.07
CA ASP A 114 -13.98 0.27 12.61
C ASP A 114 -14.99 1.10 13.47
N PRO A 115 -14.92 2.45 13.44
CA PRO A 115 -15.83 3.33 14.18
C PRO A 115 -17.29 3.39 13.67
N TYR A 116 -17.62 2.84 12.49
CA TYR A 116 -18.96 2.89 11.88
C TYR A 116 -19.79 1.61 12.01
N GLY A 117 -19.25 0.53 12.59
CA GLY A 117 -20.00 -0.68 12.89
C GLY A 117 -20.33 -1.50 11.65
N HIS A 118 -19.29 -2.10 11.06
CA HIS A 118 -19.40 -2.90 9.84
C HIS A 118 -20.01 -4.29 10.01
N GLY A 119 -20.72 -4.76 8.98
CA GLY A 119 -21.28 -6.11 8.83
C GLY A 119 -20.36 -7.08 8.09
N GLY A 120 -19.12 -6.66 7.86
CA GLY A 120 -18.10 -7.35 7.06
C GLY A 120 -17.88 -6.72 5.70
N ILE A 121 -16.75 -7.05 5.08
CA ILE A 121 -16.40 -6.60 3.73
C ILE A 121 -17.41 -7.17 2.73
N SER A 122 -17.81 -6.35 1.76
CA SER A 122 -18.66 -6.76 0.65
C SER A 122 -17.91 -6.81 -0.69
N SER A 123 -16.89 -5.97 -0.85
CA SER A 123 -15.96 -5.97 -1.98
C SER A 123 -14.71 -5.16 -1.64
N ALA A 124 -13.62 -5.42 -2.37
CA ALA A 124 -12.43 -4.57 -2.40
C ALA A 124 -12.03 -4.37 -3.85
N ARG A 125 -11.83 -3.11 -4.26
CA ARG A 125 -11.38 -2.77 -5.62
C ARG A 125 -10.03 -2.11 -5.56
N GLY A 126 -9.09 -2.61 -6.33
CA GLY A 126 -7.73 -2.13 -6.42
C GLY A 126 -7.49 -1.29 -7.67
N PHE A 127 -6.89 -0.12 -7.49
CA PHE A 127 -6.57 0.84 -8.53
C PHE A 127 -5.07 1.10 -8.53
N ALA A 128 -4.48 1.13 -9.72
CA ALA A 128 -3.05 1.35 -9.86
C ALA A 128 -2.64 2.65 -9.16
N GLY A 129 -1.74 2.54 -8.20
CA GLY A 129 -1.09 3.71 -7.63
C GLY A 129 -0.07 4.29 -8.59
N GLU A 130 0.38 5.50 -8.29
CA GLU A 130 1.63 6.01 -8.87
C GLU A 130 2.76 5.17 -8.29
N ALA A 131 3.24 4.17 -9.05
CA ALA A 131 4.42 3.42 -8.67
C ALA A 131 5.58 4.42 -8.46
N PRO A 132 6.31 4.36 -7.33
CA PRO A 132 7.56 5.09 -7.22
C PRO A 132 8.44 4.68 -8.40
N ASP A 133 8.80 5.64 -9.25
CA ASP A 133 9.54 5.37 -10.47
C ASP A 133 10.83 4.61 -10.11
N SER A 134 10.86 3.31 -10.42
CA SER A 134 11.98 2.42 -10.08
C SER A 134 13.32 2.96 -10.58
N GLY A 135 13.29 3.78 -11.65
CA GLY A 135 14.44 4.51 -12.15
C GLY A 135 15.02 5.50 -11.13
N ALA A 136 14.18 6.25 -10.41
CA ALA A 136 14.62 7.21 -9.39
C ALA A 136 15.29 6.50 -8.20
N THR A 137 14.74 5.36 -7.78
CA THR A 137 15.30 4.56 -6.67
C THR A 137 16.66 3.96 -7.04
N VAL A 138 16.80 3.45 -8.27
CA VAL A 138 18.09 2.95 -8.78
C VAL A 138 19.10 4.09 -8.93
N MET A 139 18.69 5.27 -9.39
CA MET A 139 19.57 6.44 -9.47
C MET A 139 20.04 6.94 -8.11
N LEU A 140 19.16 6.97 -7.09
CA LEU A 140 19.53 7.32 -5.71
C LEU A 140 20.52 6.32 -5.13
N LEU A 141 20.28 5.01 -5.31
CA LEU A 141 21.20 3.96 -4.87
C LEU A 141 22.55 4.05 -5.60
N GLY A 142 22.53 4.23 -6.92
CA GLY A 142 23.73 4.42 -7.74
C GLY A 142 24.53 5.66 -7.33
N GLY A 143 23.85 6.78 -7.08
CA GLY A 143 24.46 8.02 -6.61
C GLY A 143 25.08 7.87 -5.22
N ALA A 144 24.40 7.21 -4.29
CA ALA A 144 24.92 6.92 -2.96
C ALA A 144 26.18 6.05 -3.01
N LEU A 145 26.18 4.98 -3.83
CA LEU A 145 27.33 4.10 -4.01
C LEU A 145 28.52 4.81 -4.70
N ALA A 146 28.25 5.64 -5.72
CA ALA A 146 29.26 6.45 -6.39
C ALA A 146 29.88 7.48 -5.43
N GLY A 147 29.05 8.16 -4.63
CA GLY A 147 29.49 9.08 -3.59
C GLY A 147 30.39 8.41 -2.54
N LEU A 148 30.01 7.22 -2.07
CA LEU A 148 30.84 6.43 -1.15
C LEU A 148 32.19 6.02 -1.77
N GLY A 149 32.20 5.70 -3.06
CA GLY A 149 33.40 5.40 -3.83
C GLY A 149 34.36 6.58 -3.91
N LEU A 150 33.85 7.78 -4.17
CA LEU A 150 34.63 9.03 -4.22
C LEU A 150 35.20 9.41 -2.85
N VAL A 151 34.40 9.33 -1.78
CA VAL A 151 34.84 9.59 -0.41
C VAL A 151 35.97 8.63 -0.01
N ARG A 152 35.86 7.36 -0.37
CA ARG A 152 36.92 6.37 -0.13
C ARG A 152 38.19 6.65 -0.92
N HIS A 153 38.09 7.18 -2.13
CA HIS A 153 39.26 7.56 -2.94
C HIS A 153 39.97 8.76 -2.31
N TYR A 154 39.21 9.74 -1.83
CA TYR A 154 39.75 10.97 -1.25
C TYR A 154 40.43 10.72 0.10
N LEU A 155 39.87 9.86 0.95
CA LEU A 155 40.44 9.50 2.27
C LEU A 155 41.65 8.56 2.22
N LYS A 156 42.00 8.04 1.03
CA LYS A 156 43.17 7.17 0.82
C LYS A 156 44.35 7.88 0.14
N ARG A 157 44.18 9.15 -0.23
CA ARG A 157 45.28 10.06 -0.53
C ARG A 157 45.69 10.78 0.76
#